data_AF-A0A445C6M2-F1
#
_entry.id   AF-A0A445C6M2-F1
#
_cell.length_a   1.000
_cell.length_b   1.000
_cell.length_c   1.000
_cell.angle_alpha   90.00
_cell.angle_beta   90.00
_cell.angle_gamma   90.00
#
_symmetry.space_group_name_H-M   'P 1'
#
loop_
_entity.id
_entity.type
_entity.pdbx_description
1 polymer ?
#
loop_
_entity_poly.entity_id
_entity_poly.type
_entity_poly.pdbx_seq_one_letter_code
_entity_poly.pdbx_strand_id
1 'polypeptide(L)'
;MALASDSNGEPQKYYLKPEIDDQEQEQEDGLLIARQITSSSVVVPMVLRTAIEVGVFEIIAKEGEGAKLSAKDILEDIGTNNPEAASMLDRLLRLLTRC
;
A
#
# COMPACT_ATOMS: atom_id res chain seq x y z
N MET A 1 29.50 23.75 24.42
CA MET A 1 28.55 24.44 25.32
C MET A 1 28.83 25.93 25.17
N ALA A 2 28.19 26.59 24.20
CA ALA A 2 28.33 28.04 23.99
C ALA A 2 27.07 28.70 24.54
N LEU A 3 27.26 29.58 25.52
CA LEU A 3 26.23 30.37 26.17
C LEU A 3 26.18 31.74 25.48
N ALA A 4 25.09 32.04 24.80
CA ALA A 4 24.72 33.42 24.48
C ALA A 4 23.45 33.72 25.28
N SER A 5 23.57 34.60 26.27
CA SER A 5 22.47 35.04 27.12
C SER A 5 21.98 36.41 26.63
N ASP A 6 20.70 36.52 26.31
CA ASP A 6 20.02 37.82 26.29
C ASP A 6 19.68 38.23 27.74
N SER A 7 19.72 39.53 27.96
CA SER A 7 19.52 40.31 29.19
C SER A 7 18.18 40.18 29.91
N ASN A 8 17.33 39.19 29.57
CA ASN A 8 15.98 39.06 30.12
C ASN A 8 15.66 37.72 30.83
N GLY A 9 16.66 36.95 31.25
CA GLY A 9 16.52 35.94 32.32
C GLY A 9 15.58 34.74 32.09
N GLU A 10 14.88 34.66 30.97
CA GLU A 10 13.99 33.53 30.65
C GLU A 10 14.76 32.43 29.90
N PRO A 11 14.71 31.16 30.35
CA PRO A 11 15.36 30.05 29.65
C PRO A 11 14.61 29.76 28.35
N GLN A 12 15.11 30.31 27.24
CA GLN A 12 14.68 29.89 25.92
C GLN A 12 15.07 28.42 25.71
N LYS A 13 14.08 27.53 25.78
CA LYS A 13 14.19 26.19 25.22
C LYS A 13 14.28 26.33 23.70
N TYR A 14 15.49 26.53 23.21
CA TYR A 14 15.80 26.35 21.81
C TYR A 14 15.64 24.86 21.50
N TYR A 15 14.43 24.47 21.12
CA TYR A 15 14.24 23.28 20.32
C TYR A 15 15.13 23.49 19.09
N LEU A 16 16.14 22.64 18.93
CA LEU A 16 16.73 22.41 17.62
C LEU A 16 15.56 22.04 16.71
N LYS A 17 15.06 23.00 15.94
CA LYS A 17 14.19 22.69 14.82
C LYS A 17 15.09 21.88 13.90
N PRO A 18 14.77 20.61 13.60
CA PRO A 18 15.55 19.90 12.61
C PRO A 18 15.41 20.74 11.33
N GLU A 19 16.50 21.38 10.92
CA GLU A 19 16.66 21.91 9.58
C GLU A 19 16.73 20.66 8.69
N ILE A 20 15.57 20.10 8.43
CA ILE A 20 15.41 19.13 7.39
C ILE A 20 15.55 19.95 6.11
N ASP A 21 16.59 19.69 5.32
CA ASP A 21 16.78 20.35 4.03
C ASP A 21 15.58 19.96 3.16
N ASP A 22 14.70 20.94 2.88
CA ASP A 22 13.45 20.73 2.13
C ASP A 22 13.74 20.05 0.77
N GLN A 23 14.94 20.25 0.23
CA GLN A 23 15.43 19.62 -1.01
C GLN A 23 15.73 18.12 -0.87
N GLU A 24 16.26 17.67 0.27
CA GLU A 24 16.54 16.24 0.50
C GLU A 24 15.25 15.44 0.70
N GLN A 25 14.25 16.00 1.39
CA GLN A 25 12.93 15.36 1.53
C GLN A 25 12.17 15.29 0.21
N GLU A 26 12.17 16.37 -0.56
CA GLU A 26 11.49 16.39 -1.86
C GLU A 26 12.11 15.38 -2.84
N GLN A 27 13.44 15.16 -2.76
CA GLN A 27 14.12 14.13 -3.52
C GLN A 27 13.79 12.71 -3.02
N GLU A 28 13.75 12.49 -1.71
CA GLU A 28 13.34 11.20 -1.13
C GLU A 28 11.91 10.83 -1.52
N ASP A 29 10.97 11.79 -1.40
CA ASP A 29 9.57 11.65 -1.84
C ASP A 29 9.49 11.35 -3.35
N GLY A 30 10.27 12.06 -4.16
CA GLY A 30 10.37 11.81 -5.60
C GLY A 30 10.85 10.38 -5.91
N LEU A 31 11.84 9.87 -5.18
CA LEU A 31 12.32 8.48 -5.31
C LEU A 31 11.24 7.46 -4.92
N LEU A 32 10.52 7.70 -3.82
CA LEU A 32 9.43 6.83 -3.36
C LEU A 32 8.29 6.77 -4.39
N ILE A 33 7.89 7.93 -4.92
CA ILE A 33 6.86 8.03 -5.96
C ILE A 33 7.31 7.31 -7.24
N ALA A 34 8.53 7.56 -7.72
CA ALA A 34 9.05 6.91 -8.93
C ALA A 34 9.09 5.38 -8.78
N ARG A 35 9.51 4.89 -7.61
CA ARG A 35 9.49 3.46 -7.29
C ARG A 35 8.08 2.90 -7.30
N GLN A 36 7.13 3.56 -6.63
CA GLN A 36 5.73 3.14 -6.60
C GLN A 36 5.13 3.09 -7.99
N ILE A 37 5.29 4.14 -8.79
CA ILE A 37 4.79 4.20 -10.17
C ILE A 37 5.40 3.08 -11.01
N THR A 38 6.72 2.88 -10.91
CA THR A 38 7.42 1.82 -11.67
C THR A 38 6.88 0.44 -11.32
N SER A 39 6.67 0.14 -10.03
CA SER A 39 6.12 -1.16 -9.61
C SER A 39 4.65 -1.31 -9.94
N SER A 40 3.83 -0.30 -9.66
CA SER A 40 2.37 -0.40 -9.73
C SER A 40 1.85 -0.33 -11.16
N SER A 41 2.51 0.43 -12.04
CA SER A 41 2.09 0.60 -13.45
C SER A 41 2.04 -0.73 -14.22
N VAL A 42 2.89 -1.70 -13.87
CA VAL A 42 2.92 -3.02 -14.51
C VAL A 42 2.17 -4.07 -13.69
N VAL A 43 2.35 -4.06 -12.36
CA VAL A 43 1.77 -5.09 -11.48
C VAL A 43 0.26 -4.99 -11.42
N VAL A 44 -0.30 -3.77 -11.32
CA VAL A 44 -1.75 -3.58 -11.14
C VAL A 44 -2.54 -4.07 -12.36
N PRO A 45 -2.20 -3.71 -13.62
CA PRO A 45 -2.92 -4.23 -14.78
C PRO A 45 -2.79 -5.76 -14.92
N MET A 46 -1.63 -6.33 -14.63
CA MET A 46 -1.43 -7.78 -14.65
C MET A 46 -2.32 -8.49 -13.65
N VAL A 47 -2.32 -8.00 -12.41
CA VAL A 47 -3.12 -8.56 -11.30
C VAL A 47 -4.61 -8.45 -11.61
N LEU A 48 -5.07 -7.31 -12.12
CA LEU A 48 -6.46 -7.11 -12.52
C LEU A 48 -6.86 -8.09 -13.63
N ARG A 49 -6.02 -8.23 -14.67
CA ARG A 49 -6.24 -9.17 -15.76
C ARG A 49 -6.36 -10.60 -15.23
N THR A 50 -5.47 -11.02 -14.34
CA THR A 50 -5.54 -12.35 -13.73
C THR A 50 -6.81 -12.54 -12.88
N ALA A 51 -7.24 -11.54 -12.10
CA ALA A 51 -8.49 -11.63 -11.34
C ALA A 51 -9.72 -11.82 -12.25
N ILE A 52 -9.72 -11.18 -13.43
CA ILE A 52 -10.75 -11.36 -14.45
C ILE A 52 -10.68 -12.77 -15.03
N GLU A 53 -9.50 -13.24 -15.45
CA GLU A 53 -9.31 -14.57 -16.04
C GLU A 53 -9.68 -15.72 -15.10
N VAL A 54 -9.47 -15.52 -13.79
CA VAL A 54 -9.85 -16.49 -12.75
C VAL A 54 -11.35 -16.44 -12.43
N GLY A 55 -12.08 -15.42 -12.89
CA GLY A 55 -13.53 -15.29 -12.66
C GLY A 55 -13.90 -14.73 -11.27
N VAL A 56 -12.95 -14.09 -10.58
CA VAL A 56 -13.14 -13.65 -9.18
C VAL A 56 -14.30 -12.66 -9.04
N PHE A 57 -14.39 -11.70 -9.97
CA PHE A 57 -15.45 -10.70 -9.94
C PHE A 57 -16.84 -11.27 -10.23
N GLU A 58 -16.93 -12.33 -11.03
CA GLU A 58 -18.20 -13.00 -11.34
C GLU A 58 -18.75 -13.71 -10.10
N ILE A 59 -17.87 -14.38 -9.35
CA ILE A 59 -18.21 -15.04 -8.09
C ILE A 59 -18.66 -14.02 -7.04
N ILE A 60 -17.94 -12.90 -6.91
CA ILE A 60 -18.34 -11.81 -6.00
C ILE A 60 -19.70 -11.23 -6.41
N ALA A 61 -19.93 -11.01 -7.71
CA ALA A 61 -21.19 -10.46 -8.22
C ALA A 61 -22.38 -11.40 -7.98
N LYS A 62 -22.16 -12.72 -8.07
CA LYS A 62 -23.17 -13.75 -7.82
C LYS A 62 -23.67 -13.75 -6.38
N GLU A 63 -22.79 -13.47 -5.41
CA GLU A 63 -23.11 -13.44 -3.98
C GLU A 63 -23.83 -12.14 -3.57
N GLY A 64 -23.73 -11.09 -4.40
CA GLY A 64 -24.49 -9.86 -4.26
C GLY A 64 -23.78 -8.75 -3.47
N GLU A 65 -24.43 -7.58 -3.43
CA GLU A 65 -23.85 -6.38 -2.82
C GLU A 65 -23.65 -6.56 -1.30
N GLY A 66 -22.45 -6.23 -0.80
CA GLY A 66 -22.11 -6.36 0.61
C GLY A 66 -21.72 -7.77 1.06
N ALA A 67 -21.70 -8.75 0.16
CA ALA A 67 -21.21 -10.09 0.45
C ALA A 67 -19.74 -10.05 0.92
N LYS A 68 -19.45 -10.79 2.00
CA LYS A 68 -18.08 -10.97 2.52
C LYS A 68 -17.63 -12.38 2.23
N LEU A 69 -16.81 -12.52 1.20
CA LEU A 69 -16.25 -13.80 0.79
C LEU A 69 -14.80 -13.88 1.24
N SER A 70 -14.41 -15.03 1.77
CA SER A 70 -13.01 -15.36 1.96
C SER A 70 -12.41 -15.88 0.65
N ALA A 71 -11.07 -15.86 0.55
CA ALA A 71 -10.39 -16.43 -0.60
C ALA A 71 -10.68 -17.93 -0.79
N LYS A 72 -11.03 -18.67 0.29
CA LYS A 72 -11.40 -20.08 0.18
C LYS A 72 -12.78 -20.24 -0.47
N ASP A 73 -13.76 -19.44 -0.05
CA ASP A 73 -15.13 -19.51 -0.60
C ASP A 73 -15.11 -19.27 -2.11
N ILE A 74 -14.30 -18.31 -2.57
CA ILE A 74 -14.12 -18.03 -4.00
C ILE A 74 -13.49 -19.23 -4.74
N LEU A 75 -12.52 -19.89 -4.12
CA LEU A 75 -11.81 -21.01 -4.74
C LEU A 75 -12.58 -22.33 -4.72
N GLU A 76 -13.53 -22.48 -3.79
CA GLU A 76 -14.48 -23.58 -3.79
C GLU A 76 -15.36 -23.53 -5.06
N ASP A 77 -15.83 -22.35 -5.46
CA ASP A 77 -16.60 -22.18 -6.71
C ASP A 77 -15.73 -22.40 -7.97
N ILE A 78 -14.43 -22.11 -7.89
CA ILE A 78 -13.45 -22.35 -8.98
C ILE A 78 -13.07 -23.83 -9.11
N GLY A 79 -13.24 -24.63 -8.05
CA GLY A 79 -12.94 -26.07 -8.06
C GLY A 79 -11.43 -26.39 -8.17
N THR A 80 -10.57 -25.57 -7.58
CA THR A 80 -9.12 -25.81 -7.59
C THR A 80 -8.68 -26.77 -6.49
N ASN A 81 -7.70 -27.63 -6.80
CA ASN A 81 -7.07 -28.53 -5.84
C ASN A 81 -5.69 -28.04 -5.35
N ASN A 82 -5.27 -26.84 -5.76
CA ASN A 82 -3.99 -26.27 -5.35
C ASN A 82 -4.08 -25.76 -3.90
N PRO A 83 -3.34 -26.34 -2.94
CA PRO A 83 -3.38 -25.91 -1.54
C PRO A 83 -2.87 -24.47 -1.32
N GLU A 84 -2.06 -23.94 -2.23
CA GLU A 84 -1.54 -22.58 -2.17
C GLU A 84 -2.48 -21.54 -2.80
N ALA A 85 -3.50 -21.96 -3.56
CA ALA A 85 -4.35 -21.06 -4.34
C ALA A 85 -5.01 -19.99 -3.46
N ALA A 86 -5.45 -20.34 -2.24
CA ALA A 86 -6.09 -19.39 -1.33
C ALA A 86 -5.13 -18.27 -0.91
N SER A 87 -3.87 -18.62 -0.63
CA SER A 87 -2.82 -17.65 -0.29
C SER A 87 -2.45 -16.78 -1.48
N MET A 88 -2.39 -17.36 -2.69
CA MET A 88 -2.10 -16.63 -3.92
C MET A 88 -3.22 -15.63 -4.25
N LEU A 89 -4.47 -16.06 -4.15
CA LEU A 89 -5.64 -15.22 -4.39
C LEU A 89 -5.73 -14.09 -3.35
N ASP A 90 -5.49 -14.36 -2.07
CA ASP A 90 -5.47 -13.33 -1.04
C ASP A 90 -4.41 -12.26 -1.34
N ARG A 91 -3.20 -12.67 -1.73
CA ARG A 91 -2.13 -11.72 -2.15
C ARG A 91 -2.55 -10.90 -3.36
N LEU A 92 -3.21 -11.52 -4.32
CA LEU A 92 -3.71 -10.87 -5.53
C LEU A 92 -4.76 -9.80 -5.17
N LEU A 93 -5.76 -10.17 -4.38
CA LEU A 93 -6.83 -9.27 -3.93
C LEU A 93 -6.30 -8.13 -3.07
N ARG A 94 -5.32 -8.38 -2.21
CA ARG A 94 -4.66 -7.35 -1.39
C ARG A 94 -3.86 -6.34 -2.21
N LEU A 95 -3.38 -6.72 -3.40
CA LEU A 95 -2.74 -5.77 -4.32
C LEU A 95 -3.78 -4.86 -4.98
N LEU A 96 -4.96 -5.39 -5.32
CA LEU A 96 -6.04 -4.62 -5.93
C LEU A 96 -6.69 -3.62 -4.97
N THR A 97 -6.80 -3.94 -3.68
CA THR A 97 -7.37 -3.02 -2.68
C THR A 97 -6.45 -1.87 -2.29
N ARG A 98 -5.18 -1.91 -2.70
CA ARG A 98 -4.18 -0.86 -2.44
C ARG A 98 -4.01 0.12 -3.61
N CYS A 99 -4.76 -0.07 -4.69
CA CYS A 99 -4.80 0.83 -5.84
C CYS A 99 -5.82 1.93 -5.61
#